data_AF-A0A7S0IB60-F1
#
_entry.id   AF-A0A7S0IB60-F1
#
_cell.length_a   1.000
_cell.length_b   1.000
_cell.length_c   1.000
_cell.angle_alpha   90.00
_cell.angle_beta   90.00
_cell.angle_gamma   90.00
#
_symmetry.space_group_name_H-M   'P 1'
#
loop_
_entity.id
_entity.type
_entity.pdbx_description
1 polymer ?
#
loop_
_entity_poly.entity_id
_entity_poly.type
_entity_poly.pdbx_seq_one_letter_code
_entity_poly.pdbx_strand_id
1 'polypeptide(L)'
;MAEQKTCTICFTDGPVTEGVCCPHAHYTCADCFDAHVRNEAGKDLALLAKCDGRILCPRNSAANTDADRCDAPHFPDKDIAAAVSNDTFEAYLDARSKLRERQVAEEMEAQMEARLQLERERAKRGAGKEEKLRVAKEHVIEHILTLACPRCKQAFVDFDGCFALKCSRCAAAFCAYCLADCGRDAHQHVGTCPEGQASVKAAKKQKGVGGRAIGNMPATVYGTKDAFDVAQKRRRCRYLALYLEKFDDAGQRELVNALASELRDLDIAEKDVRHWQKKEAKAMRDRAVAQSDAAARQAPRPPPPAR
;
A
#
# COMPACT_ATOMS: atom_id res chain seq x y z
N MET A 1 12.01 -58.31 -53.45
CA MET A 1 11.65 -57.10 -54.21
C MET A 1 11.62 -55.97 -53.21
N ALA A 2 12.31 -54.84 -53.46
CA ALA A 2 12.23 -53.70 -52.57
C ALA A 2 10.80 -53.14 -52.59
N GLU A 3 10.22 -52.90 -51.41
CA GLU A 3 8.92 -52.24 -51.29
C GLU A 3 9.05 -50.81 -51.84
N GLN A 4 8.16 -50.43 -52.76
CA GLN A 4 8.13 -49.11 -53.38
C GLN A 4 6.90 -48.34 -52.90
N LYS A 5 7.05 -47.04 -52.68
CA LYS A 5 5.96 -46.13 -52.33
C LYS A 5 6.06 -44.84 -53.14
N THR A 6 4.90 -44.22 -53.38
CA THR A 6 4.80 -42.98 -54.14
C THR A 6 5.04 -41.77 -53.25
N CYS A 7 5.95 -40.87 -53.64
CA CYS A 7 6.25 -39.65 -52.89
C CYS A 7 5.03 -38.71 -52.89
N THR A 8 4.70 -38.17 -51.71
CA THR A 8 3.55 -37.26 -51.54
C THR A 8 3.74 -35.85 -52.11
N ILE A 9 4.95 -35.49 -52.54
CA ILE A 9 5.29 -34.17 -53.10
C ILE A 9 5.46 -34.24 -54.63
N CYS A 10 6.35 -35.11 -55.13
CA CYS A 10 6.65 -35.22 -56.57
C CYS A 10 5.88 -36.34 -57.30
N PHE A 11 5.11 -37.17 -56.59
CA PHE A 11 4.32 -38.28 -57.13
C PHE A 11 5.13 -39.33 -57.91
N THR A 12 6.44 -39.42 -57.66
CA THR A 12 7.31 -40.47 -58.23
C THR A 12 7.40 -41.66 -57.29
N ASP A 13 7.39 -42.87 -57.85
CA ASP A 13 7.63 -44.10 -57.11
C ASP A 13 9.12 -44.27 -56.83
N GLY A 14 9.45 -44.63 -55.59
CA GLY A 14 10.82 -44.87 -55.16
C GLY A 14 10.88 -45.97 -54.09
N PRO A 15 12.07 -46.54 -53.85
CA PRO A 15 12.25 -47.53 -52.79
C PRO A 15 12.07 -46.87 -51.42
N VAL A 16 11.36 -47.56 -50.51
CA VAL A 16 11.09 -47.03 -49.16
C VAL A 16 12.38 -46.70 -48.39
N THR A 17 13.49 -47.35 -48.73
CA THR A 17 14.82 -47.14 -48.13
C THR A 17 15.47 -45.79 -48.47
N GLU A 18 15.02 -45.09 -49.52
CA GLU A 18 15.58 -43.81 -49.99
C GLU A 18 14.70 -42.60 -49.60
N GLY A 19 13.82 -42.75 -48.61
CA GLY A 19 12.96 -41.67 -48.16
C GLY A 19 12.50 -41.86 -46.71
N VAL A 20 11.62 -40.96 -46.27
CA VAL A 20 11.12 -40.93 -44.89
C VAL A 20 9.61 -41.08 -44.89
N CYS A 21 9.09 -41.86 -43.93
CA CYS A 21 7.67 -41.98 -43.67
C CYS A 21 7.32 -41.33 -42.33
N CYS A 22 6.25 -40.53 -42.30
CA CYS A 22 5.65 -40.15 -41.02
C CYS A 22 4.94 -41.36 -40.36
N PRO A 23 4.57 -41.30 -39.07
CA PRO A 23 3.79 -42.34 -38.40
C PRO A 23 2.47 -42.75 -39.08
N HIS A 24 1.82 -41.85 -39.83
CA HIS A 24 0.64 -42.17 -40.67
C HIS A 24 0.99 -42.73 -42.06
N ALA A 25 2.22 -43.21 -42.25
CA ALA A 25 2.72 -43.84 -43.47
C ALA A 25 2.74 -42.96 -44.75
N HIS A 26 2.68 -41.63 -44.63
CA HIS A 26 2.95 -40.73 -45.75
C HIS A 26 4.44 -40.72 -46.10
N TYR A 27 4.78 -41.18 -47.31
CA TYR A 27 6.15 -41.27 -47.80
C TYR A 27 6.61 -40.00 -48.53
N THR A 28 7.86 -39.62 -48.33
CA THR A 28 8.54 -38.52 -49.04
C THR A 28 9.93 -38.99 -49.45
N CYS A 29 10.29 -38.86 -50.73
CA CYS A 29 11.64 -39.18 -51.20
C CYS A 29 12.68 -38.21 -50.60
N ALA A 30 13.95 -38.63 -50.54
CA ALA A 30 15.04 -37.84 -49.95
C ALA A 30 15.12 -36.40 -50.47
N ASP A 31 15.07 -36.19 -51.80
CA ASP A 31 15.20 -34.86 -52.40
C ASP A 31 14.05 -33.92 -51.98
N CYS A 32 12.81 -34.44 -52.01
CA CYS A 32 11.63 -33.69 -51.62
C CYS A 32 11.60 -33.42 -50.11
N PHE A 33 12.10 -34.36 -49.31
CA PHE A 33 12.22 -34.20 -47.86
C PHE A 33 13.28 -33.16 -47.51
N ASP A 34 14.46 -33.19 -48.14
CA ASP A 34 15.52 -32.21 -47.98
C ASP A 34 15.03 -30.78 -48.33
N ALA A 35 14.34 -30.62 -49.46
CA ALA A 35 13.74 -29.34 -49.84
C ALA A 35 12.67 -28.87 -48.83
N HIS A 36 11.84 -29.79 -48.33
CA HIS A 36 10.83 -29.49 -47.31
C HIS A 36 11.48 -29.02 -46.01
N VAL A 37 12.45 -29.75 -45.47
CA VAL A 37 13.17 -29.37 -44.24
C VAL A 37 13.84 -28.01 -44.39
N ARG A 38 14.51 -27.76 -45.52
CA ARG A 38 15.15 -26.47 -45.80
C ARG A 38 14.14 -25.32 -45.81
N ASN A 39 13.00 -25.51 -46.47
CA ASN A 39 11.95 -24.49 -46.54
C ASN A 39 11.29 -24.24 -45.19
N GLU A 40 11.01 -25.30 -44.42
CA GLU A 40 10.46 -25.20 -43.07
C GLU A 40 11.43 -24.49 -42.12
N ALA A 41 12.72 -24.85 -42.13
CA ALA A 41 13.75 -24.21 -41.31
C ALA A 41 14.00 -22.73 -41.68
N GLY A 42 13.75 -22.35 -42.93
CA GLY A 42 13.86 -20.97 -43.41
C GLY A 42 12.67 -20.06 -43.07
N LYS A 43 11.63 -20.57 -42.39
CA LYS A 43 10.48 -19.75 -41.98
C LYS A 43 10.84 -18.75 -40.89
N ASP A 44 10.00 -17.71 -40.76
CA ASP A 44 10.11 -16.75 -39.65
C ASP A 44 10.03 -17.49 -38.29
N LEU A 45 10.84 -17.02 -37.33
CA LEU A 45 10.84 -17.48 -35.94
C LEU A 45 9.43 -17.50 -35.33
N ALA A 46 8.54 -16.58 -35.70
CA ALA A 46 7.15 -16.59 -35.21
C ALA A 46 6.35 -17.82 -35.67
N LEU A 47 6.62 -18.34 -36.88
CA LEU A 47 5.99 -19.55 -37.40
C LEU A 47 6.65 -20.80 -36.86
N LEU A 48 7.99 -20.79 -36.76
CA LEU A 48 8.75 -21.88 -36.17
C LEU A 48 8.38 -22.11 -34.70
N ALA A 49 8.14 -21.05 -33.93
CA ALA A 49 7.75 -21.13 -32.52
C ALA A 49 6.45 -21.92 -32.30
N LYS A 50 5.51 -21.91 -33.26
CA LYS A 50 4.25 -22.67 -33.17
C LYS A 50 4.47 -24.18 -33.11
N CYS A 51 5.59 -24.65 -33.64
CA CYS A 51 5.95 -26.06 -33.71
C CYS A 51 7.28 -26.35 -33.01
N ASP A 52 7.75 -25.47 -32.11
CA ASP A 52 9.04 -25.61 -31.41
C ASP A 52 10.25 -25.79 -32.35
N GLY A 53 10.14 -25.22 -33.56
CA GLY A 53 11.13 -25.36 -34.64
C GLY A 53 11.26 -26.79 -35.19
N ARG A 54 10.27 -27.66 -34.97
CA ARG A 54 10.30 -29.07 -35.41
C ARG A 54 9.62 -29.25 -36.76
N ILE A 55 10.06 -30.26 -37.50
CA ILE A 55 9.56 -30.55 -38.85
C ILE A 55 8.33 -31.47 -38.78
N LEU A 56 7.24 -31.00 -39.37
CA LEU A 56 6.00 -31.76 -39.53
C LEU A 56 5.94 -32.46 -40.90
N CYS A 57 5.03 -33.41 -41.03
CA CYS A 57 4.73 -34.08 -42.30
C CYS A 57 4.38 -33.05 -43.39
N PRO A 58 4.84 -33.20 -44.65
CA PRO A 58 4.44 -32.31 -45.75
C PRO A 58 2.94 -32.22 -46.00
N ARG A 59 2.18 -33.26 -45.62
CA ARG A 59 0.71 -33.27 -45.64
C ARG A 59 0.09 -32.39 -44.54
N ASN A 60 0.86 -31.98 -43.54
CA ASN A 60 0.48 -30.98 -42.55
C ASN A 60 0.80 -29.57 -43.07
N SER A 61 0.20 -29.24 -44.21
CA SER A 61 0.34 -27.94 -44.86
C SER A 61 -0.95 -27.14 -44.73
N ALA A 62 -0.81 -25.82 -44.65
CA ALA A 62 -1.94 -24.89 -44.68
C ALA A 62 -2.79 -25.03 -45.96
N ALA A 63 -2.21 -25.54 -47.04
CA ALA A 63 -2.88 -25.80 -48.32
C ALA A 63 -3.91 -26.96 -48.27
N ASN A 64 -3.84 -27.83 -47.26
CA ASN A 64 -4.82 -28.89 -47.06
C ASN A 64 -5.95 -28.40 -46.14
N THR A 65 -7.18 -28.83 -46.45
CA THR A 65 -8.36 -28.71 -45.59
C THR A 65 -8.09 -29.35 -44.22
N ASP A 66 -8.67 -28.81 -43.14
CA ASP A 66 -8.39 -29.28 -41.78
C ASP A 66 -8.70 -30.79 -41.59
N ALA A 67 -9.60 -31.37 -42.39
CA ALA A 67 -9.91 -32.80 -42.39
C ALA A 67 -8.85 -33.68 -43.08
N ASP A 68 -7.97 -33.11 -43.92
CA ASP A 68 -6.96 -33.82 -44.72
C ASP A 68 -5.52 -33.52 -44.26
N ARG A 69 -5.37 -32.71 -43.20
CA ARG A 69 -4.06 -32.45 -42.60
C ARG A 69 -3.60 -33.65 -41.80
N CYS A 70 -2.37 -34.06 -42.05
CA CYS A 70 -1.72 -35.09 -41.26
C CYS A 70 -1.44 -34.56 -39.85
N ASP A 71 -1.98 -35.22 -38.83
CA ASP A 71 -1.80 -34.94 -37.40
C ASP A 71 -0.67 -35.76 -36.76
N ALA A 72 0.16 -36.41 -37.58
CA ALA A 72 1.35 -37.12 -37.12
C ALA A 72 2.23 -36.21 -36.24
N PRO A 73 2.86 -36.75 -35.19
CA PRO A 73 3.89 -36.03 -34.47
C PRO A 73 5.04 -35.66 -35.41
N HIS A 74 5.80 -34.65 -35.00
CA HIS A 74 6.98 -34.19 -35.72
C HIS A 74 8.00 -35.31 -35.93
N PHE A 75 8.79 -35.20 -36.99
CA PHE A 75 9.91 -36.12 -37.20
C PHE A 75 10.94 -35.99 -36.07
N PRO A 76 11.49 -37.10 -35.57
CA PRO A 76 12.57 -37.05 -34.61
C PRO A 76 13.87 -36.60 -35.30
N ASP A 77 14.73 -35.90 -34.56
CA ASP A 77 15.98 -35.32 -35.10
C ASP A 77 16.89 -36.37 -35.75
N LYS A 78 16.86 -37.60 -35.24
CA LYS A 78 17.60 -38.74 -35.79
C LYS A 78 17.20 -39.05 -37.24
N ASP A 79 15.89 -39.03 -37.53
CA ASP A 79 15.37 -39.38 -38.86
C ASP A 79 15.60 -38.23 -39.84
N ILE A 80 15.57 -36.99 -39.35
CA ILE A 80 15.93 -35.81 -40.15
C ILE A 80 17.41 -35.89 -40.54
N ALA A 81 18.31 -36.10 -39.57
CA ALA A 81 19.75 -36.18 -39.79
C ALA A 81 20.16 -37.28 -40.77
N ALA A 82 19.43 -38.40 -40.79
CA ALA A 82 19.73 -39.52 -41.67
C ALA A 82 19.24 -39.32 -43.12
N ALA A 83 18.30 -38.40 -43.36
CA ALA A 83 17.58 -38.30 -44.63
C ALA A 83 17.83 -37.00 -45.41
N VAL A 84 18.42 -35.98 -44.79
CA VAL A 84 18.72 -34.69 -45.43
C VAL A 84 20.22 -34.50 -45.61
N SER A 85 20.59 -33.56 -46.48
CA SER A 85 21.99 -33.15 -46.66
C SER A 85 22.53 -32.42 -45.43
N ASN A 86 23.86 -32.40 -45.27
CA ASN A 86 24.52 -31.73 -44.15
C ASN A 86 24.13 -30.24 -44.06
N ASP A 87 24.14 -29.52 -45.18
CA ASP A 87 23.78 -28.09 -45.25
C ASP A 87 22.35 -27.84 -44.76
N THR A 88 21.40 -28.73 -45.12
CA THR A 88 20.01 -28.63 -44.68
C THR A 88 19.88 -28.93 -43.18
N PHE A 89 20.62 -29.91 -42.67
CA PHE A 89 20.59 -30.24 -41.26
C PHE A 89 21.20 -29.14 -40.39
N GLU A 90 22.30 -28.52 -40.84
CA GLU A 90 22.90 -27.35 -40.19
C GLU A 90 21.92 -26.17 -40.13
N ALA A 91 21.24 -25.87 -41.25
CA ALA A 91 20.21 -24.83 -41.28
C ALA A 91 19.05 -25.11 -40.30
N TYR A 92 18.63 -26.38 -40.19
CA TYR A 92 17.62 -26.80 -39.22
C TYR A 92 18.08 -26.59 -37.76
N LEU A 93 19.31 -26.97 -37.42
CA LEU A 93 19.87 -26.79 -36.09
C LEU A 93 20.02 -25.31 -35.73
N ASP A 94 20.51 -24.48 -36.67
CA ASP A 94 20.65 -23.04 -36.49
C ASP A 94 19.29 -22.36 -36.23
N ALA A 95 18.27 -22.70 -37.02
CA ALA A 95 16.91 -22.19 -36.83
C ALA A 95 16.36 -22.53 -35.43
N ARG A 96 16.61 -23.75 -34.93
CA ARG A 96 16.21 -24.17 -33.58
C ARG A 96 17.02 -23.50 -32.47
N SER A 97 18.32 -23.26 -32.68
CA SER A 97 19.15 -22.51 -31.73
C SER A 97 18.61 -21.09 -31.56
N LYS A 98 18.36 -20.40 -32.67
CA LYS A 98 17.83 -19.03 -32.68
C LYS A 98 16.47 -18.92 -31.99
N LEU A 99 15.58 -19.88 -32.20
CA LEU A 99 14.31 -19.95 -31.47
C LEU A 99 14.49 -20.07 -29.97
N ARG A 100 15.39 -20.98 -29.54
CA ARG A 100 15.65 -21.22 -28.13
C ARG A 100 16.30 -20.01 -27.47
N GLU A 101 17.27 -19.39 -28.13
CA GLU A 101 17.90 -18.15 -27.67
C GLU A 101 16.87 -17.05 -27.46
N ARG A 102 15.93 -16.89 -28.41
CA ARG A 102 14.83 -15.94 -28.29
C ARG A 102 13.91 -16.25 -27.10
N GLN A 103 13.50 -17.51 -26.94
CA GLN A 103 12.66 -17.92 -25.79
C GLN A 103 13.35 -17.62 -24.46
N VAL A 104 14.64 -17.96 -24.35
CA VAL A 104 15.43 -17.68 -23.13
C VAL A 104 15.56 -16.17 -22.90
N ALA A 105 15.76 -15.38 -23.96
CA ALA A 105 15.82 -13.92 -23.85
C ALA A 105 14.48 -13.33 -23.37
N GLU A 106 13.36 -13.75 -23.96
CA GLU A 106 12.00 -13.31 -23.56
C GLU A 106 11.67 -13.71 -22.12
N GLU A 107 12.04 -14.93 -21.69
CA GLU A 107 11.88 -15.37 -20.29
C GLU A 107 12.73 -14.54 -19.32
N MET A 108 13.99 -14.24 -19.68
CA MET A 108 14.88 -13.43 -18.85
C MET A 108 14.37 -11.99 -18.72
N GLU A 109 13.88 -11.39 -19.81
CA GLU A 109 13.23 -10.08 -19.81
C GLU A 109 11.99 -10.06 -18.91
N ALA A 110 11.10 -11.05 -19.05
CA ALA A 110 9.91 -11.16 -18.22
C ALA A 110 10.26 -11.31 -16.71
N GLN A 111 11.28 -12.10 -16.39
CA GLN A 111 11.77 -12.24 -15.01
C GLN A 111 12.36 -10.93 -14.47
N MET A 112 13.13 -10.20 -15.29
CA MET A 112 13.71 -8.91 -14.93
C MET A 112 12.62 -7.87 -14.69
N GLU A 113 11.62 -7.78 -15.56
CA GLU A 113 10.48 -6.89 -15.40
C GLU A 113 9.69 -7.18 -14.13
N ALA A 114 9.42 -8.46 -13.82
CA ALA A 114 8.73 -8.86 -12.60
C ALA A 114 9.51 -8.45 -11.34
N ARG A 115 10.84 -8.58 -11.34
CA ARG A 115 11.70 -8.11 -10.23
C ARG A 115 11.65 -6.59 -10.06
N LEU A 116 11.78 -5.84 -11.16
CA LEU A 116 11.72 -4.38 -11.12
C LEU A 116 10.35 -3.86 -10.65
N GLN A 117 9.26 -4.52 -11.04
CA GLN A 117 7.92 -4.19 -10.56
C GLN A 117 7.79 -4.38 -9.06
N LEU A 118 8.27 -5.51 -8.52
CA LEU A 118 8.24 -5.79 -7.09
C LEU A 118 9.03 -4.75 -6.27
N GLU A 119 10.21 -4.35 -6.75
CA GLU A 119 11.01 -3.31 -6.11
C GLU A 119 10.32 -1.94 -6.13
N ARG A 120 9.72 -1.56 -7.27
CA ARG A 120 8.94 -0.33 -7.39
C ARG A 120 7.75 -0.30 -6.42
N GLU A 121 7.04 -1.42 -6.26
CA GLU A 121 5.94 -1.52 -5.30
C GLU A 121 6.41 -1.39 -3.86
N ARG A 122 7.52 -2.03 -3.50
CA ARG A 122 8.15 -1.88 -2.17
C ARG A 122 8.51 -0.42 -1.90
N ALA A 123 9.16 0.24 -2.86
CA ALA A 123 9.52 1.65 -2.74
C ALA A 123 8.29 2.56 -2.58
N LYS A 124 7.23 2.35 -3.39
CA LYS A 124 5.97 3.10 -3.27
C LYS A 124 5.28 2.90 -1.91
N ARG A 125 5.25 1.67 -1.40
CA ARG A 125 4.69 1.38 -0.06
C ARG A 125 5.49 2.05 1.05
N GLY A 126 6.83 2.05 0.96
CA GLY A 126 7.71 2.76 1.88
C GLY A 126 7.45 4.26 1.87
N ALA A 127 7.46 4.89 0.69
CA ALA A 127 7.22 6.32 0.51
C ALA A 127 5.83 6.74 1.03
N GLY A 128 4.79 5.93 0.78
CA GLY A 128 3.44 6.22 1.27
C GLY A 128 3.32 6.15 2.80
N LYS A 129 4.11 5.29 3.46
CA LYS A 129 4.14 5.22 4.92
C LYS A 129 4.87 6.42 5.53
N GLU A 130 6.01 6.79 4.95
CA GLU A 130 6.81 7.92 5.39
C GLU A 130 6.05 9.26 5.22
N GLU A 131 5.36 9.43 4.11
CA GLU A 131 4.53 10.62 3.87
C GLU A 131 3.39 10.74 4.89
N LYS A 132 2.71 9.63 5.20
CA LYS A 132 1.67 9.63 6.25
C LYS A 132 2.23 10.01 7.61
N LEU A 133 3.43 9.55 7.96
CA LEU A 133 4.09 9.91 9.20
C LEU A 133 4.45 11.40 9.22
N ARG A 134 4.96 11.94 8.11
CA ARG A 134 5.28 13.36 7.95
C ARG A 134 4.05 14.25 8.17
N VAL A 135 2.96 13.97 7.46
CA VAL A 135 1.69 14.71 7.59
C VAL A 135 1.12 14.60 9.01
N ALA A 136 1.20 13.41 9.62
CA ALA A 136 0.75 13.23 11.01
C ALA A 136 1.59 14.04 12.01
N LYS A 137 2.91 14.07 11.82
CA LYS A 137 3.84 14.85 12.65
C LYS A 137 3.54 16.35 12.53
N GLU A 138 3.40 16.87 11.31
CA GLU A 138 3.06 18.27 11.04
C GLU A 138 1.74 18.67 11.72
N HIS A 139 0.70 17.85 11.57
CA HIS A 139 -0.59 18.09 12.23
C HIS A 139 -0.45 18.22 13.75
N VAL A 140 0.29 17.30 14.38
CA VAL A 140 0.49 17.34 15.84
C VAL A 140 1.24 18.61 16.26
N ILE A 141 2.30 18.98 15.55
CA ILE A 141 3.08 20.17 15.88
C ILE A 141 2.20 21.43 15.77
N GLU A 142 1.52 21.62 14.65
CA GLU A 142 0.77 22.84 14.37
C GLU A 142 -0.54 22.96 15.17
N HIS A 143 -1.28 21.86 15.32
CA HIS A 143 -2.65 21.91 15.82
C HIS A 143 -2.79 21.43 17.27
N ILE A 144 -1.78 20.73 17.82
CA ILE A 144 -1.84 20.17 19.17
C ILE A 144 -0.78 20.79 20.08
N LEU A 145 0.49 20.76 19.66
CA LEU A 145 1.61 21.24 20.49
C LEU A 145 1.72 22.77 20.49
N THR A 146 1.54 23.38 19.33
CA THR A 146 1.55 24.84 19.19
C THR A 146 0.31 25.43 19.83
N LEU A 147 0.50 26.44 20.67
CA LEU A 147 -0.59 27.25 21.19
C LEU A 147 -0.89 28.36 20.18
N ALA A 148 -2.07 28.31 19.56
CA ALA A 148 -2.42 29.22 18.47
C ALA A 148 -3.85 29.78 18.62
N CYS A 149 -4.07 30.94 18.02
CA CYS A 149 -5.40 31.55 17.94
C CYS A 149 -6.37 30.65 17.15
N PRO A 150 -7.58 30.36 17.66
CA PRO A 150 -8.53 29.48 16.96
C PRO A 150 -9.00 30.04 15.62
N ARG A 151 -9.04 31.37 15.43
CA ARG A 151 -9.47 32.04 14.19
C ARG A 151 -8.38 32.12 13.13
N CYS A 152 -7.27 32.79 13.46
CA CYS A 152 -6.24 33.15 12.48
C CYS A 152 -4.97 32.30 12.57
N LYS A 153 -4.93 31.32 13.47
CA LYS A 153 -3.81 30.37 13.69
C LYS A 153 -2.47 31.02 14.08
N GLN A 154 -2.45 32.32 14.39
CA GLN A 154 -1.27 32.99 14.94
C GLN A 154 -0.82 32.31 16.24
N ALA A 155 0.45 31.90 16.30
CA ALA A 155 1.05 31.33 17.51
C ALA A 155 1.12 32.38 18.63
N PHE A 156 0.96 31.91 19.87
CA PHE A 156 0.98 32.72 21.07
C PHE A 156 2.28 32.48 21.84
N VAL A 157 2.99 33.55 22.19
CA VAL A 157 4.36 33.47 22.75
C VAL A 157 4.40 33.88 24.23
N ASP A 158 3.59 34.84 24.65
CA ASP A 158 3.76 35.52 25.95
C ASP A 158 2.56 35.36 26.88
N PHE A 159 2.76 34.85 28.10
CA PHE A 159 1.72 34.77 29.12
C PHE A 159 1.87 35.90 30.15
N ASP A 160 0.82 36.69 30.35
CA ASP A 160 0.79 37.89 31.20
C ASP A 160 0.08 37.67 32.56
N GLY A 161 -0.30 36.43 32.88
CA GLY A 161 -1.01 36.08 34.10
C GLY A 161 -2.52 35.88 33.92
N CYS A 162 -3.08 36.17 32.73
CA CYS A 162 -4.49 35.97 32.43
C CYS A 162 -4.73 34.75 31.52
N PHE A 163 -5.65 33.87 31.90
CA PHE A 163 -6.04 32.70 31.08
C PHE A 163 -7.10 33.04 30.01
N ALA A 164 -7.61 34.27 29.99
CA ALA A 164 -8.43 34.81 28.90
C ALA A 164 -7.50 35.49 27.87
N LEU A 165 -6.98 34.68 26.94
CA LEU A 165 -5.99 35.14 25.96
C LEU A 165 -6.65 35.99 24.89
N LYS A 166 -5.92 36.99 24.38
CA LYS A 166 -6.34 37.82 23.25
C LYS A 166 -5.32 37.75 22.13
N CYS A 167 -5.78 37.47 20.92
CA CYS A 167 -4.91 37.44 19.75
C CYS A 167 -4.52 38.86 19.32
N SER A 168 -3.22 39.11 19.15
CA SER A 168 -2.69 40.39 18.67
C SER A 168 -3.09 40.72 17.23
N ARG A 169 -3.28 39.71 16.39
CA ARG A 169 -3.58 39.88 14.95
C ARG A 169 -5.05 40.14 14.65
N CYS A 170 -5.96 39.35 15.23
CA CYS A 170 -7.39 39.40 14.92
C CYS A 170 -8.28 39.86 16.09
N ALA A 171 -7.67 40.24 17.21
CA ALA A 171 -8.34 40.68 18.45
C ALA A 171 -9.32 39.68 19.07
N ALA A 172 -9.38 38.44 18.58
CA ALA A 172 -10.23 37.40 19.15
C ALA A 172 -9.75 37.00 20.55
N ALA A 173 -10.68 36.91 21.48
CA ALA A 173 -10.46 36.37 22.82
C ALA A 173 -10.74 34.87 22.83
N PHE A 174 -9.87 34.09 23.46
CA PHE A 174 -10.01 32.64 23.54
C PHE A 174 -9.48 32.11 24.87
N CYS A 175 -9.98 30.93 25.24
CA CYS A 175 -9.63 30.30 26.52
C CYS A 175 -8.26 29.61 26.45
N ALA A 176 -7.34 29.93 27.37
CA ALA A 176 -6.03 29.26 27.45
C ALA A 176 -6.10 27.75 27.77
N TYR A 177 -7.20 27.27 28.37
CA TYR A 177 -7.33 25.86 28.77
C TYR A 177 -7.81 24.97 27.62
N CYS A 178 -8.83 25.42 26.88
CA CYS A 178 -9.51 24.61 25.87
C CYS A 178 -9.39 25.17 24.44
N LEU A 179 -8.83 26.37 24.27
CA LEU A 179 -8.71 27.10 22.99
C LEU A 179 -10.04 27.43 22.31
N ALA A 180 -11.16 27.39 23.03
CA ALA A 180 -12.44 27.84 22.51
C ALA A 180 -12.39 29.34 22.17
N ASP A 181 -12.83 29.67 20.96
CA ASP A 181 -13.08 31.04 20.53
C ASP A 181 -14.26 31.62 21.33
N CYS A 182 -14.00 32.72 22.05
CA CYS A 182 -14.96 33.39 22.91
C CYS A 182 -15.35 34.78 22.35
N GLY A 183 -15.00 35.08 21.10
CA GLY A 183 -15.32 36.37 20.50
C GLY A 183 -14.41 37.48 21.01
N ARG A 184 -14.95 38.38 21.84
CA ARG A 184 -14.23 39.57 22.32
C ARG A 184 -13.79 39.48 23.77
N ASP A 185 -14.38 38.56 24.54
CA ASP A 185 -14.07 38.36 25.94
C ASP A 185 -14.16 36.87 26.32
N ALA A 186 -13.07 36.31 26.84
CA ALA A 186 -12.99 34.93 27.29
C ALA A 186 -13.10 34.76 28.82
N HIS A 187 -13.15 35.85 29.61
CA HIS A 187 -13.09 35.77 31.07
C HIS A 187 -14.23 34.93 31.66
N GLN A 188 -15.46 35.11 31.17
CA GLN A 188 -16.61 34.33 31.61
C GLN A 188 -16.42 32.82 31.33
N HIS A 189 -16.00 32.48 30.11
CA HIS A 189 -15.75 31.10 29.73
C HIS A 189 -14.64 30.48 30.58
N VAL A 190 -13.53 31.19 30.75
CA VAL A 190 -12.38 30.74 31.55
C VAL A 190 -12.78 30.49 33.01
N GLY A 191 -13.67 31.32 33.57
CA GLY A 191 -14.23 31.17 34.91
C GLY A 191 -14.98 29.85 35.13
N THR A 192 -15.69 29.37 34.11
CA THR A 192 -16.51 28.15 34.19
C THR A 192 -15.94 26.97 33.38
N CYS A 193 -14.75 27.12 32.80
CA CYS A 193 -14.18 26.13 31.90
C CYS A 193 -13.88 24.81 32.65
N PRO A 194 -14.44 23.66 32.22
CA PRO A 194 -14.16 22.38 32.85
C PRO A 194 -12.66 22.02 32.83
N GLU A 195 -11.98 22.35 31.74
CA GLU A 195 -10.52 22.13 31.62
C GLU A 195 -9.74 23.05 32.55
N GLY A 196 -10.21 24.29 32.76
CA GLY A 196 -9.64 25.21 33.74
C GLY A 196 -9.77 24.68 35.16
N GLN A 197 -10.97 24.26 35.56
CA GLN A 197 -11.21 23.67 36.88
C GLN A 197 -10.35 22.42 37.12
N ALA A 198 -10.22 21.57 36.11
CA ALA A 198 -9.39 20.37 36.21
C ALA A 198 -7.89 20.69 36.27
N SER A 199 -7.44 21.75 35.58
CA SER A 199 -6.06 22.23 35.61
C SER A 199 -5.71 22.85 36.96
N VAL A 200 -6.58 23.67 37.54
CA VAL A 200 -6.38 24.24 38.89
C VAL A 200 -6.32 23.13 39.95
N LYS A 201 -7.18 22.10 39.85
CA LYS A 201 -7.12 20.94 40.75
C LYS A 201 -5.80 20.16 40.61
N ALA A 202 -5.25 20.06 39.39
CA ALA A 202 -3.98 19.42 39.15
C ALA A 202 -2.80 20.26 39.69
N ALA A 203 -2.83 21.57 39.45
CA ALA A 203 -1.84 22.53 39.92
C ALA A 203 -1.75 22.54 41.45
N LYS A 204 -2.88 22.57 42.18
CA LYS A 204 -2.92 22.55 43.65
C LYS A 204 -2.17 21.37 44.31
N LYS A 205 -1.90 20.28 43.59
CA LYS A 205 -1.10 19.15 44.10
C LYS A 205 0.40 19.45 44.12
N GLN A 206 0.86 20.44 43.35
CA GLN A 206 2.23 20.92 43.31
C GLN A 206 2.36 22.11 44.27
N LYS A 207 3.29 22.05 45.22
CA LYS A 207 3.52 23.14 46.18
C LYS A 207 3.89 24.42 45.42
N GLY A 208 3.16 25.51 45.68
CA GLY A 208 3.43 26.83 45.11
C GLY A 208 2.84 27.10 43.71
N VAL A 209 2.28 26.09 43.04
CA VAL A 209 1.72 26.22 41.69
C VAL A 209 0.20 26.21 41.79
N GLY A 210 -0.44 27.37 41.70
CA GLY A 210 -1.90 27.43 41.82
C GLY A 210 -2.49 28.75 41.38
N GLY A 211 -3.70 28.69 40.83
CA GLY A 211 -4.51 29.89 40.63
C GLY A 211 -4.95 30.47 41.96
N ARG A 212 -4.76 31.77 42.15
CA ARG A 212 -5.38 32.51 43.26
C ARG A 212 -6.69 33.10 42.75
N ALA A 213 -7.75 32.95 43.52
CA ALA A 213 -8.90 33.82 43.35
C ALA A 213 -8.44 35.25 43.71
N ILE A 214 -8.63 36.19 42.79
CA ILE A 214 -8.31 37.61 42.99
C ILE A 214 -9.64 38.37 42.97
N GLY A 215 -9.99 38.98 44.09
CA GLY A 215 -11.31 39.59 44.28
C GLY A 215 -12.44 38.58 44.07
N ASN A 216 -13.44 38.95 43.24
CA ASN A 216 -14.59 38.09 42.91
C ASN A 216 -14.34 37.14 41.72
N MET A 217 -13.11 37.08 41.19
CA MET A 217 -12.82 36.24 40.01
C MET A 217 -12.45 34.80 40.41
N PRO A 218 -12.96 33.79 39.68
CA PRO A 218 -12.59 32.39 39.91
C PRO A 218 -11.08 32.16 39.77
N ALA A 219 -10.55 31.16 40.51
CA ALA A 219 -9.14 30.78 40.48
C ALA A 219 -8.64 30.24 39.11
N THR A 220 -9.52 30.13 38.11
CA THR A 220 -9.16 29.76 36.74
C THR A 220 -8.84 30.98 35.87
N VAL A 221 -9.22 32.20 36.29
CA VAL A 221 -9.06 33.40 35.44
C VAL A 221 -7.62 33.92 35.48
N TYR A 222 -7.03 33.99 36.67
CA TYR A 222 -5.67 34.48 36.87
C TYR A 222 -4.77 33.41 37.49
N GLY A 223 -3.51 33.38 37.11
CA GLY A 223 -2.54 32.46 37.69
C GLY A 223 -1.10 32.71 37.27
N THR A 224 -0.20 31.90 37.81
CA THR A 224 1.24 31.98 37.54
C THR A 224 1.61 31.31 36.23
N LYS A 225 2.82 31.59 35.73
CA LYS A 225 3.39 30.92 34.57
C LYS A 225 3.46 29.39 34.75
N ASP A 226 3.83 28.92 35.94
CA ASP A 226 3.82 27.48 36.24
C ASP A 226 2.42 26.86 36.12
N ALA A 227 1.39 27.56 36.62
CA ALA A 227 0.00 27.09 36.51
C ALA A 227 -0.45 27.05 35.04
N PHE A 228 0.03 27.99 34.24
CA PHE A 228 -0.18 28.00 32.79
C PHE A 228 0.51 26.81 32.12
N ASP A 229 1.77 26.55 32.43
CA ASP A 229 2.53 25.46 31.82
C ASP A 229 1.95 24.08 32.20
N VAL A 230 1.48 23.90 33.45
CA VAL A 230 0.71 22.71 33.86
C VAL A 230 -0.57 22.54 33.03
N ALA A 231 -1.30 23.62 32.80
CA ALA A 231 -2.51 23.60 31.98
C ALA A 231 -2.19 23.27 30.51
N GLN A 232 -1.13 23.85 29.93
CA GLN A 232 -0.73 23.58 28.56
C GLN A 232 -0.22 22.15 28.38
N LYS A 233 0.60 21.64 29.31
CA LYS A 233 1.03 20.24 29.34
C LYS A 233 -0.17 19.29 29.37
N ARG A 234 -1.13 19.55 30.26
CA ARG A 234 -2.38 18.80 30.34
C ARG A 234 -3.16 18.80 29.02
N ARG A 235 -3.35 19.98 28.41
CA ARG A 235 -4.06 20.12 27.12
C ARG A 235 -3.36 19.31 26.04
N ARG A 236 -2.04 19.53 25.85
CA ARG A 236 -1.24 18.86 24.83
C ARG A 236 -1.30 17.34 24.96
N CYS A 237 -1.10 16.81 26.17
CA CYS A 237 -1.17 15.36 26.38
C CYS A 237 -2.55 14.78 26.10
N ARG A 238 -3.62 15.49 26.50
CA ARG A 238 -5.00 15.06 26.23
C ARG A 238 -5.31 15.02 24.74
N TYR A 239 -5.03 16.11 24.02
CA TYR A 239 -5.32 16.21 22.60
C TYR A 239 -4.43 15.28 21.76
N LEU A 240 -3.16 15.10 22.15
CA LEU A 240 -2.28 14.13 21.53
C LEU A 240 -2.82 12.71 21.73
N ALA A 241 -3.28 12.35 22.93
CA ALA A 241 -3.88 11.04 23.19
C ALA A 241 -5.10 10.79 22.30
N LEU A 242 -6.01 11.76 22.17
CA LEU A 242 -7.17 11.67 21.28
C LEU A 242 -6.78 11.55 19.80
N TYR A 243 -5.74 12.27 19.37
CA TYR A 243 -5.27 12.18 17.98
C TYR A 243 -4.65 10.81 17.68
N LEU A 244 -3.92 10.23 18.64
CA LEU A 244 -3.29 8.92 18.52
C LEU A 244 -4.29 7.78 18.37
N GLU A 245 -5.55 7.93 18.79
CA GLU A 245 -6.61 6.92 18.59
C GLU A 245 -6.89 6.61 17.12
N LYS A 246 -6.49 7.49 16.20
CA LYS A 246 -6.61 7.26 14.75
C LYS A 246 -5.59 6.25 14.21
N PHE A 247 -4.58 5.91 15.01
CA PHE A 247 -3.47 5.05 14.63
C PHE A 247 -3.50 3.75 15.42
N ASP A 248 -2.98 2.69 14.83
CA ASP A 248 -2.69 1.43 15.49
C ASP A 248 -1.49 1.55 16.46
N ASP A 249 -1.29 0.55 17.32
CA ASP A 249 -0.22 0.58 18.33
C ASP A 249 1.19 0.74 17.74
N ALA A 250 1.41 0.27 16.50
CA ALA A 250 2.66 0.47 15.78
C ALA A 250 2.81 1.92 15.31
N GLY A 251 1.80 2.48 14.63
CA GLY A 251 1.80 3.87 14.16
C GLY A 251 1.84 4.88 15.31
N GLN A 252 1.20 4.60 16.45
CA GLN A 252 1.27 5.45 17.63
C GLN A 252 2.71 5.56 18.16
N ARG A 253 3.42 4.43 18.30
CA ARG A 253 4.82 4.42 18.75
C ARG A 253 5.74 5.14 17.77
N GLU A 254 5.54 4.91 16.47
CA GLU A 254 6.33 5.55 15.42
C GLU A 254 6.15 7.09 15.43
N LEU A 255 4.90 7.56 15.55
CA LEU A 255 4.60 9.00 15.64
C LEU A 255 5.14 9.63 16.93
N VAL A 256 4.98 8.99 18.09
CA VAL A 256 5.52 9.50 19.36
C VAL A 256 7.05 9.57 19.33
N ASN A 257 7.71 8.57 18.75
CA ASN A 257 9.17 8.59 18.54
C ASN A 257 9.60 9.71 17.58
N ALA A 258 8.85 9.92 16.49
CA ALA A 258 9.11 11.00 15.54
C ALA A 258 8.94 12.41 16.14
N LEU A 259 8.19 12.54 17.23
CA LEU A 259 7.93 13.77 17.99
C LEU A 259 8.82 13.92 19.23
N ALA A 260 9.83 13.06 19.43
CA ALA A 260 10.58 12.99 20.69
C ALA A 260 11.28 14.32 21.05
N SER A 261 11.80 15.06 20.08
CA SER A 261 12.39 16.39 20.30
C SER A 261 11.37 17.39 20.84
N GLU A 262 10.26 17.53 20.13
CA GLU A 262 9.20 18.50 20.38
C GLU A 262 8.51 18.21 21.72
N LEU A 263 8.35 16.92 22.07
CA LEU A 263 7.82 16.53 23.37
C LEU A 263 8.80 16.84 24.51
N ARG A 264 10.11 16.62 24.32
CA ARG A 264 11.13 16.98 25.32
C ARG A 264 11.17 18.48 25.59
N ASP A 265 11.13 19.30 24.54
CA ASP A 265 11.16 20.77 24.67
C ASP A 265 9.96 21.32 25.43
N LEU A 266 8.84 20.57 25.44
CA LEU A 266 7.61 20.91 26.15
C LEU A 266 7.46 20.22 27.51
N ASP A 267 8.52 19.57 28.00
CA ASP A 267 8.53 18.75 29.23
C ASP A 267 7.42 17.69 29.22
N ILE A 268 7.14 17.04 28.08
CA ILE A 268 6.15 15.95 27.96
C ILE A 268 6.89 14.62 27.85
N ALA A 269 6.75 13.76 28.85
CA ALA A 269 7.32 12.42 28.83
C ALA A 269 6.35 11.41 28.18
N GLU A 270 6.87 10.33 27.62
CA GLU A 270 6.06 9.24 27.04
C GLU A 270 5.04 8.68 28.04
N LYS A 271 5.42 8.58 29.32
CA LYS A 271 4.53 8.16 30.42
C LYS A 271 3.34 9.10 30.59
N ASP A 272 3.49 10.39 30.32
CA ASP A 272 2.40 11.37 30.40
C ASP A 272 1.40 11.12 29.26
N VAL A 273 1.88 10.88 28.04
CA VAL A 273 1.04 10.52 26.89
C VAL A 273 0.27 9.23 27.16
N ARG A 274 0.96 8.17 27.61
CA ARG A 274 0.33 6.88 27.96
C ARG A 274 -0.70 7.00 29.08
N HIS A 275 -0.44 7.82 30.09
CA HIS A 275 -1.40 8.10 31.15
C HIS A 275 -2.70 8.69 30.57
N TRP A 276 -2.58 9.64 29.65
CA TRP A 276 -3.72 10.28 29.01
C TRP A 276 -4.46 9.37 28.03
N GLN A 277 -3.76 8.51 27.27
CA GLN A 277 -4.40 7.49 26.44
C GLN A 277 -5.29 6.55 27.28
N LYS A 278 -4.77 6.03 28.40
CA LYS A 278 -5.55 5.17 29.31
C LYS A 278 -6.77 5.91 29.88
N LYS A 279 -6.59 7.18 30.19
CA LYS A 279 -7.63 8.03 30.79
C LYS A 279 -8.75 8.37 29.80
N GLU A 280 -8.43 8.78 28.58
CA GLU A 280 -9.44 9.06 27.54
C GLU A 280 -10.11 7.75 27.08
N ALA A 281 -9.37 6.65 26.92
CA ALA A 281 -9.96 5.33 26.63
C ALA A 281 -10.94 4.86 27.72
N LYS A 282 -10.65 5.14 29.00
CA LYS A 282 -11.62 4.91 30.08
C LYS A 282 -12.82 5.84 29.94
N ALA A 283 -12.61 7.14 29.76
CA ALA A 283 -13.69 8.12 29.63
C ALA A 283 -14.63 7.82 28.46
N MET A 284 -14.12 7.33 27.33
CA MET A 284 -14.93 6.89 26.20
C MET A 284 -15.78 5.66 26.52
N ARG A 285 -15.21 4.65 27.19
CA ARG A 285 -15.97 3.49 27.66
C ARG A 285 -17.08 3.90 28.63
N ASP A 286 -16.77 4.76 29.59
CA ASP A 286 -17.74 5.25 30.58
C ASP A 286 -18.88 6.03 29.88
N ARG A 287 -18.56 6.84 28.86
CA ARG A 287 -19.57 7.53 28.04
C ARG A 287 -20.45 6.58 27.23
N ALA A 288 -19.86 5.54 26.63
CA ALA A 288 -20.60 4.54 25.87
C ALA A 288 -21.61 3.79 26.75
N VAL A 289 -21.19 3.40 27.97
CA VAL A 289 -22.08 2.78 28.97
C VAL A 289 -23.20 3.74 29.38
N ALA A 290 -22.86 5.00 29.67
CA ALA A 290 -23.88 5.99 30.04
C ALA A 290 -24.92 6.22 28.91
N GLN A 291 -24.47 6.19 27.64
CA GLN A 291 -25.35 6.30 26.48
C GLN A 291 -26.24 5.07 26.32
N SER A 292 -25.71 3.84 26.49
CA SER A 292 -26.52 2.62 26.44
C SER A 292 -27.56 2.58 27.55
N ASP A 293 -27.19 3.01 28.76
CA ASP A 293 -28.09 3.07 29.91
C ASP A 293 -29.21 4.11 29.70
N ALA A 294 -28.86 5.28 29.12
CA ALA A 294 -29.85 6.30 28.77
C ALA A 294 -30.81 5.80 27.69
N ALA A 295 -30.32 5.10 26.66
CA ALA A 295 -31.14 4.51 25.61
C ALA A 295 -32.08 3.41 26.16
N ALA A 296 -31.59 2.54 27.04
CA ALA A 296 -32.40 1.51 27.69
C ALA A 296 -33.53 2.09 28.55
N ARG A 297 -33.29 3.23 29.21
CA ARG A 297 -34.31 3.95 29.99
C ARG A 297 -35.37 4.64 29.13
N GLN A 298 -35.04 4.97 27.88
CA GLN A 298 -35.95 5.61 26.92
C GLN A 298 -36.69 4.59 26.04
N ALA A 299 -36.41 3.29 26.16
CA ALA A 299 -37.08 2.26 25.39
C ALA A 299 -38.56 2.12 25.80
N PRO A 300 -39.50 2.00 24.84
CA PRO A 300 -40.92 1.85 25.13
C PRO A 300 -41.17 0.54 25.91
N ARG A 301 -42.02 0.60 26.94
CA ARG A 301 -42.40 -0.60 27.71
C ARG A 301 -43.09 -1.62 26.79
N PRO A 302 -42.80 -2.92 26.93
CA PRO A 302 -43.50 -3.94 26.16
C PRO A 302 -45.01 -3.91 26.48
N PRO A 303 -45.88 -4.20 25.49
CA PRO A 303 -47.31 -4.22 25.70
C PRO A 303 -47.68 -5.29 26.74
N PRO A 304 -48.73 -5.06 27.55
CA PRO A 304 -49.17 -6.02 28.56
C PRO A 304 -49.60 -7.34 27.89
N PRO A 305 -49.42 -8.49 28.56
CA PRO A 305 -49.81 -9.79 28.00
C PRO A 305 -51.32 -9.85 27.78
N ALA A 306 -51.73 -10.34 26.61
CA ALA A 306 -53.12 -10.55 26.26
C ALA A 306 -53.74 -11.60 27.22
N ARG A 307 -54.89 -11.25 27.79
CA ARG A 307 -55.71 -12.15 28.63
C ARG A 307 -56.57 -13.05 27.77
#